data_AF-A0A6N7KLA0-F1
#
_entry.id   AF-A0A6N7KLA0-F1
#
_cell.length_a   1.000
_cell.length_b   1.000
_cell.length_c   1.000
_cell.angle_alpha   90.00
_cell.angle_beta   90.00
_cell.angle_gamma   90.00
#
_symmetry.space_group_name_H-M   'P 1'
#
loop_
_entity.id
_entity.type
_entity.pdbx_description
1 polymer ?
#
loop_
_entity_poly.entity_id
_entity_poly.type
_entity_poly.pdbx_seq_one_letter_code
_entity_poly.pdbx_strand_id
1 'polypeptide(L)' 'MAVDGREHCAPPPERTTYRVVYAVRGEAVARRAEVTVVPGYSQESDIPRILAARLAPGRPGDAHRIALLELREA' A
#
# COMPACT_ATOMS: atom_id res chain seq x y z
N MET A 1 34.16 -20.16 -24.19
CA MET A 1 33.98 -19.03 -23.24
C MET A 1 32.49 -18.75 -23.15
N ALA A 2 31.84 -19.18 -22.08
CA ALA A 2 30.44 -18.84 -21.82
C ALA A 2 30.43 -17.63 -20.89
N VAL A 3 29.88 -16.51 -21.38
CA VAL A 3 29.58 -15.34 -20.56
C VAL A 3 28.22 -15.57 -19.92
N ASP A 4 28.23 -16.11 -18.71
CA ASP A 4 27.03 -16.28 -17.89
C ASP A 4 26.65 -14.91 -17.31
N GLY A 5 25.74 -14.22 -18.00
CA GLY A 5 25.17 -12.95 -17.59
C GLY A 5 24.28 -13.11 -16.36
N ARG A 6 24.90 -13.35 -15.19
CA ARG A 6 24.19 -13.22 -13.91
C ARG A 6 23.98 -11.75 -13.65
N GLU A 7 22.90 -11.23 -14.22
CA GLU A 7 22.24 -10.04 -13.73
C GLU A 7 22.07 -10.24 -12.22
N HIS A 8 22.83 -9.48 -11.44
CA HIS A 8 22.71 -9.44 -9.99
C HIS A 8 21.40 -8.74 -9.65
N CYS A 9 20.29 -9.43 -9.92
CA CYS A 9 18.98 -9.02 -9.47
C CYS A 9 18.98 -9.29 -7.97
N ALA A 10 19.16 -8.25 -7.17
CA ALA A 10 18.97 -8.32 -5.73
C ALA A 10 17.67 -9.09 -5.45
N PRO A 11 17.60 -9.91 -4.38
CA PRO A 11 16.36 -10.60 -4.05
C PRO A 11 15.23 -9.57 -4.04
N PRO A 12 14.05 -9.90 -4.60
CA PRO A 12 12.94 -8.97 -4.59
C PRO A 12 12.73 -8.49 -3.15
N PRO A 13 12.58 -7.18 -2.91
CA PRO A 13 12.46 -6.67 -1.55
C PRO A 13 11.31 -7.40 -0.86
N GLU A 14 11.50 -7.77 0.40
CA GLU A 14 10.46 -8.38 1.21
C GLU A 14 9.20 -7.51 1.11
N ARG A 15 8.05 -8.12 0.79
CA ARG A 15 6.80 -7.38 0.64
C ARG A 15 5.81 -7.89 1.65
N THR A 16 5.15 -6.98 2.35
CA THR A 16 4.07 -7.34 3.27
C THR A 16 2.76 -6.85 2.69
N THR A 17 1.79 -7.73 2.53
CA THR A 17 0.45 -7.35 2.08
C THR A 17 -0.50 -7.28 3.26
N TYR A 18 -1.23 -6.18 3.35
CA TYR A 18 -2.24 -5.96 4.35
C TYR A 18 -3.63 -5.97 3.74
N ARG A 19 -4.55 -6.71 4.35
CA ARG A 19 -5.99 -6.56 4.15
C ARG A 19 -6.47 -5.46 5.08
N VAL A 20 -7.12 -4.46 4.49
CA VAL A 20 -7.52 -3.23 5.16
C VAL A 20 -9.03 -3.03 5.02
N VAL A 21 -9.70 -2.76 6.14
CA VAL A 21 -11.06 -2.23 6.16
C VAL A 21 -10.97 -0.76 6.56
N TYR A 22 -11.53 0.14 5.77
CA TYR A 22 -11.41 1.57 6.00
C TYR A 22 -12.72 2.31 5.69
N ALA A 23 -12.95 3.42 6.40
CA ALA A 23 -13.99 4.39 6.08
C ALA A 23 -13.36 5.64 5.46
N VAL A 24 -14.14 6.31 4.61
CA VAL A 24 -13.78 7.61 4.03
C VAL A 24 -14.67 8.67 4.67
N ARG A 25 -14.09 9.75 5.17
CA ARG A 25 -14.86 10.86 5.78
C ARG A 25 -15.85 11.43 4.77
N GLY A 26 -17.12 11.47 5.15
CA GLY A 26 -18.23 11.90 4.29
C GLY A 26 -18.92 10.76 3.54
N GLU A 27 -18.41 9.52 3.65
CA GLU A 27 -19.04 8.33 3.11
C GLU A 27 -19.62 7.47 4.23
N ALA A 28 -20.81 6.91 4.00
CA ALA A 28 -21.52 6.09 4.99
C ALA A 28 -21.07 4.62 5.01
N VAL A 29 -20.26 4.19 4.04
CA VAL A 29 -19.95 2.77 3.81
C VAL A 29 -18.47 2.49 4.01
N ALA A 30 -18.17 1.45 4.80
CA ALA A 30 -16.83 0.90 4.94
C ALA A 30 -16.41 0.14 3.68
N ARG A 31 -15.15 0.31 3.29
CA ARG A 31 -14.55 -0.30 2.10
C ARG A 31 -13.45 -1.27 2.52
N ARG A 32 -13.15 -2.22 1.64
CA ARG A 32 -12.07 -3.20 1.81
C ARG A 32 -11.05 -3.04 0.69
N ALA A 33 -9.77 -3.19 1.01
CA ALA A 33 -8.69 -3.16 0.03
C ALA A 33 -7.49 -3.97 0.50
N GLU A 34 -6.65 -4.37 -0.45
CA GLU A 34 -5.32 -4.93 -0.18
C GLU A 34 -4.25 -3.88 -0.50
N VAL A 35 -3.32 -3.71 0.44
CA VAL A 35 -2.20 -2.77 0.30
C VAL A 35 -0.91 -3.51 0.56
N THR A 36 -0.05 -3.57 -0.45
CA THR A 36 1.29 -4.11 -0.32
C THR A 36 2.24 -2.97 0.04
N VAL A 37 2.99 -3.15 1.12
CA VAL A 37 4.10 -2.27 1.51
C VAL A 37 5.42 -2.94 1.15
N VAL A 38 6.37 -2.11 0.76
CA VAL A 38 7.72 -2.54 0.41
C VAL A 38 8.69 -1.72 1.27
N PRO A 39 9.46 -2.35 2.19
CA PRO A 39 10.45 -1.68 3.01
C PRO A 39 11.37 -0.81 2.15
N GLY A 40 11.65 0.41 2.63
CA GLY A 40 12.43 1.42 1.90
C GLY A 40 11.63 2.26 0.88
N TYR A 41 10.41 1.85 0.52
CA TYR A 41 9.50 2.63 -0.35
C TYR A 41 8.22 3.07 0.36
N SER A 42 7.69 2.23 1.24
CA SER A 42 6.46 2.46 1.99
C SER A 42 6.45 1.62 3.27
N GLN A 43 5.77 2.12 4.28
CA GLN A 43 5.57 1.44 5.55
C GLN A 43 4.07 1.35 5.87
N GLU A 44 3.72 0.56 6.89
CA GLU A 44 2.33 0.37 7.31
C GLU A 44 1.61 1.72 7.57
N SER A 45 2.29 2.69 8.17
CA SER A 45 1.73 4.02 8.43
C SER A 45 1.42 4.84 7.17
N ASP A 46 1.93 4.45 6.01
CA ASP A 46 1.60 5.08 4.72
C ASP A 46 0.28 4.55 4.13
N ILE A 47 -0.28 3.46 4.66
CA ILE A 47 -1.51 2.82 4.14
C ILE A 47 -2.66 3.84 3.95
N PRO A 48 -2.98 4.73 4.91
CA PRO A 48 -4.01 5.76 4.71
C PRO A 48 -3.73 6.66 3.50
N ARG A 49 -2.47 7.04 3.28
CA ARG A 49 -2.04 7.88 2.16
C ARG A 49 -2.15 7.12 0.83
N ILE A 50 -1.74 5.86 0.80
CA ILE A 50 -1.86 4.97 -0.37
C ILE A 50 -3.33 4.81 -0.76
N LEU A 51 -4.21 4.57 0.22
CA LEU A 51 -5.66 4.46 0.00
C LEU A 51 -6.25 5.77 -0.51
N ALA A 52 -5.88 6.91 0.08
CA ALA A 52 -6.35 8.23 -0.36
C ALA A 52 -5.95 8.52 -1.82
N ALA A 53 -4.71 8.18 -2.21
CA ALA A 53 -4.23 8.35 -3.59
C ALA A 53 -5.00 7.49 -4.60
N ARG A 54 -5.41 6.27 -4.21
CA ARG A 54 -6.23 5.39 -5.06
C ARG A 54 -7.64 5.94 -5.30
N LEU A 55 -8.19 6.68 -4.34
CA LEU A 55 -9.53 7.27 -4.45
C LEU A 55 -9.57 8.55 -5.30
N ALA A 56 -8.48 9.33 -5.27
CA ALA A 56 -8.39 10.60 -5.98
C ALA A 56 -7.09 10.68 -6.83
N PRO A 57 -7.01 9.91 -7.93
CA PRO A 57 -5.84 9.91 -8.80
C PRO A 57 -5.59 11.32 -9.37
N GLY A 58 -4.34 11.78 -9.30
CA GLY A 58 -3.94 13.12 -9.74
C GLY A 58 -4.09 14.22 -8.69
N ARG A 59 -4.60 13.92 -7.49
CA ARG A 59 -4.60 14.83 -6.33
C ARG A 59 -3.71 14.24 -5.23
N PRO A 60 -2.95 15.06 -4.47
CA PRO A 60 -2.31 14.57 -3.26
C PRO A 60 -3.38 13.96 -2.35
N GLY A 61 -3.26 12.66 -2.07
CA GLY A 61 -4.24 11.92 -1.29
C GLY A 61 -4.36 12.52 0.12
N ASP A 62 -5.56 13.00 0.47
CA ASP A 62 -5.88 13.48 1.81
C ASP A 62 -5.99 12.29 2.79
N ALA A 63 -4.85 11.83 3.31
CA ALA A 63 -4.78 10.72 4.27
C ALA A 63 -5.70 10.93 5.49
N HIS A 64 -5.92 12.18 5.90
CA HIS A 64 -6.83 12.55 7.00
C HIS A 64 -8.31 12.20 6.75
N ARG A 65 -8.70 11.89 5.51
CA ARG A 65 -10.05 11.41 5.20
C ARG A 65 -10.19 9.90 5.40
N ILE A 66 -9.09 9.16 5.52
CA ILE A 66 -9.11 7.71 5.65
C ILE A 66 -9.03 7.33 7.11
N ALA A 67 -10.08 6.67 7.61
CA ALA A 67 -10.07 6.04 8.92
C ALA A 67 -9.89 4.53 8.74
N LEU A 68 -8.80 3.98 9.27
CA LEU A 68 -8.59 2.53 9.30
C LEU A 68 -9.49 1.94 10.39
N LEU A 69 -10.32 0.98 10.02
CA LEU A 69 -11.22 0.25 10.92
C LEU A 69 -10.63 -1.09 11.31
N GLU A 70 -9.99 -1.76 10.35
CA GLU A 70 -9.27 -3.01 10.57
C GLU A 70 -8.04 -3.07 9.66
N LEU A 71 -6.96 -3.61 10.19
CA LEU A 71 -5.72 -3.85 9.48
C LEU A 71 -5.18 -5.22 9.88
N ARG A 72 -4.96 -6.10 8.90
CA ARG A 72 -4.38 -7.43 9.12
C ARG A 72 -3.39 -7.77 8.02
N GLU A 73 -2.27 -8.40 8.37
CA GLU A 73 -1.39 -9.04 7.39
C GLU A 73 -2.15 -10.20 6.69
N ALA A 74 -1.92 -10.37 5.38
CA ALA A 74 -2.74 -11.17 4.47
C ALA A 74 -2.28 -12.62 4.29
#